data_AF-A0A537SPN7-F1
#
_entry.id   AF-A0A537SPN7-F1
#
_cell.length_a   1.000
_cell.length_b   1.000
_cell.length_c   1.000
_cell.angle_alpha   90.00
_cell.angle_beta   90.00
_cell.angle_gamma   90.00
#
_symmetry.space_group_name_H-M   'P 1'
#
loop_
_entity.id
_entity.type
_entity.pdbx_description
1 polymer ?
#
loop_
_entity_poly.entity_id
_entity_poly.type
_entity_poly.pdbx_seq_one_letter_code
_entity_poly.pdbx_strand_id
1 'polypeptide(L)'
;MAEIPADGRHHVESMLMRESLLDKRVMSATETPVVRMLPFCRVLKVGGRSIIDRGKSATYPLVDAIVAALAKFKLVIATGGGIRSRHVTSIGMDLGLPTGVLAQLRIIDALGNAHLLGTLLAPHGVVAIPPEILGHMLPFFIKSAPAVICNGDPPFSIWEHPPRVGRIPPHRTDAGSFLLAECYGCANHTLIKDVDGLYEADPKTSPKAAFIKDISVTELKA
;
A
#
# COMPACT_ATOMS: atom_id res chain seq x y z
N MET A 1 36.45 16.36 30.13
CA MET A 1 36.59 16.21 28.66
C MET A 1 36.40 14.74 28.37
N ALA A 2 35.40 14.35 27.58
CA ALA A 2 35.26 12.95 27.17
C ALA A 2 36.52 12.53 26.41
N GLU A 3 37.16 11.43 26.82
CA GLU A 3 38.34 10.89 26.15
C GLU A 3 38.05 10.68 24.67
N ILE A 4 38.87 11.30 23.82
CA ILE A 4 38.80 11.09 22.38
C ILE A 4 39.24 9.63 22.14
N PRO A 5 38.37 8.77 21.57
CA PRO A 5 38.72 7.38 21.32
C PRO A 5 39.98 7.29 20.44
N ALA A 6 40.77 6.23 20.62
CA ALA A 6 42.06 6.06 19.94
C ALA A 6 41.96 6.06 18.39
N ASP A 7 40.77 5.84 17.83
CA ASP A 7 40.49 5.91 16.39
C ASP A 7 40.11 7.32 15.90
N GLY A 8 40.08 8.32 16.78
CA GLY A 8 39.74 9.71 16.48
C GLY A 8 38.26 9.96 16.18
N ARG A 9 37.38 8.95 16.30
CA ARG A 9 35.95 9.11 15.99
C ARG A 9 35.21 9.74 17.17
N HIS A 10 34.41 10.76 16.88
CA HIS A 10 33.48 11.34 17.85
C HIS A 10 32.20 10.50 17.88
N HIS A 11 31.98 9.81 19.00
CA HIS A 11 30.77 9.03 19.20
C HIS A 11 29.74 9.80 20.01
N VAL A 12 28.46 9.57 19.65
CA VAL A 12 27.32 9.97 20.46
C VAL A 12 26.91 8.76 21.30
N GLU A 13 26.83 8.96 22.61
CA GLU A 13 26.38 7.94 23.55
C GLU A 13 24.95 7.51 23.20
N SER A 14 24.79 6.24 22.83
CA SER A 14 23.51 5.66 22.43
C SER A 14 23.57 4.12 22.48
N MET A 15 22.41 3.47 22.43
CA MET A 15 22.31 2.00 22.34
C MET A 15 23.05 1.41 21.13
N LEU A 16 23.23 2.21 20.07
CA LEU A 16 23.81 1.79 18.80
C LEU A 16 25.23 2.34 18.60
N MET A 17 25.81 2.94 19.65
CA MET A 17 27.13 3.53 19.58
C MET A 17 28.16 2.49 19.12
N ARG A 18 28.94 2.84 18.10
CA ARG A 18 30.00 2.02 17.48
C ARG A 18 29.51 0.80 16.67
N GLU A 19 28.22 0.60 16.52
CA GLU A 19 27.68 -0.51 15.76
C GLU A 19 27.50 -0.21 14.27
N SER A 20 27.64 -1.25 13.43
CA SER A 20 27.44 -1.15 11.97
C SER A 20 25.97 -1.25 11.54
N LEU A 21 25.09 -1.64 12.46
CA LEU A 21 23.68 -2.02 12.23
C LEU A 21 23.48 -3.25 11.33
N LEU A 22 24.56 -4.00 11.05
CA LEU A 22 24.51 -5.26 10.29
C LEU A 22 24.70 -6.49 11.19
N ASP A 23 25.14 -6.30 12.44
CA ASP A 23 25.29 -7.40 13.39
C ASP A 23 23.92 -7.91 13.85
N LYS A 24 23.69 -9.22 13.72
CA LYS A 24 22.40 -9.85 14.04
C LYS A 24 22.01 -9.74 15.52
N ARG A 25 22.99 -9.72 16.43
CA ARG A 25 22.73 -9.57 17.87
C ARG A 25 22.33 -8.13 18.18
N VAL A 26 22.99 -7.16 17.55
CA VAL A 26 22.59 -5.74 17.64
C VAL A 26 21.18 -5.54 17.11
N MET A 27 20.85 -6.10 15.94
CA MET A 27 19.50 -6.02 15.38
C MET A 27 18.45 -6.63 16.32
N SER A 28 18.70 -7.84 16.84
CA SER A 28 17.77 -8.50 17.77
C SER A 28 17.61 -7.72 19.08
N ALA A 29 18.68 -7.07 19.58
CA ALA A 29 18.61 -6.22 20.77
C ALA A 29 17.78 -4.94 20.57
N THR A 30 17.44 -4.58 19.33
CA THR A 30 16.59 -3.41 19.01
C THR A 30 15.10 -3.73 18.98
N GLU A 31 14.71 -5.00 19.20
CA GLU A 31 13.31 -5.40 19.26
C GLU A 31 12.60 -4.69 20.42
N THR A 32 11.61 -3.87 20.08
CA THR A 32 10.82 -3.09 21.03
C THR A 32 9.37 -3.02 20.54
N PRO A 33 8.37 -2.90 21.43
CA PRO A 33 6.99 -2.68 21.02
C PRO A 33 6.83 -1.49 20.08
N VAL A 34 6.21 -1.72 18.92
CA VAL A 34 5.95 -0.67 17.93
C VAL A 34 4.68 0.11 18.31
N VAL A 35 4.76 1.44 18.27
CA VAL A 35 3.62 2.32 18.55
C VAL A 35 2.59 2.22 17.42
N ARG A 36 1.36 1.84 17.75
CA ARG A 36 0.23 1.88 16.81
C ARG A 36 -0.29 3.32 16.70
N MET A 37 0.04 4.01 15.62
CA MET A 37 -0.31 5.42 15.42
C MET A 37 -1.81 5.65 15.19
N LEU A 38 -2.47 4.75 14.45
CA LEU A 38 -3.88 4.86 14.05
C LEU A 38 -4.66 3.54 14.26
N PRO A 39 -4.72 3.01 15.49
CA PRO A 39 -5.31 1.68 15.77
C PRO A 39 -6.82 1.62 15.55
N PHE A 40 -7.49 2.76 15.34
CA PHE A 40 -8.92 2.87 15.06
C PHE A 40 -9.24 2.94 13.55
N CYS A 41 -8.22 3.08 12.68
CA CYS A 41 -8.41 3.21 11.25
C CYS A 41 -8.47 1.84 10.56
N ARG A 42 -9.21 1.76 9.45
CA ARG A 42 -9.26 0.59 8.57
C ARG A 42 -8.78 1.00 7.19
N VAL A 43 -7.88 0.21 6.62
CA VAL A 43 -7.36 0.46 5.27
C VAL A 43 -8.14 -0.39 4.27
N LEU A 44 -8.70 0.27 3.26
CA LEU A 44 -9.39 -0.38 2.14
C LEU A 44 -8.57 -0.20 0.88
N LYS A 45 -8.22 -1.30 0.21
CA LYS A 45 -7.59 -1.24 -1.11
C LYS A 45 -8.63 -1.51 -2.18
N VAL A 46 -8.95 -0.51 -2.99
CA VAL A 46 -9.87 -0.64 -4.14
C VAL A 46 -9.08 -1.06 -5.37
N GLY A 47 -9.40 -2.21 -5.96
CA GLY A 47 -8.73 -2.67 -7.16
C GLY A 47 -9.07 -1.84 -8.40
N GLY A 48 -8.05 -1.30 -9.07
CA GLY A 48 -8.21 -0.52 -10.30
C GLY A 48 -8.88 -1.32 -11.41
N ARG A 49 -8.32 -2.49 -11.76
CA ARG A 49 -8.88 -3.36 -12.83
C ARG A 49 -10.21 -3.99 -12.46
N SER A 50 -10.34 -4.42 -11.21
CA SER A 50 -11.49 -5.18 -10.74
C SER A 50 -12.71 -4.29 -10.48
N ILE A 51 -12.51 -3.01 -10.13
CA ILE A 51 -13.61 -2.10 -9.79
C ILE A 51 -13.62 -0.88 -10.70
N ILE A 52 -12.61 -0.02 -10.60
CA ILE A 52 -12.63 1.33 -11.20
C ILE A 52 -12.70 1.27 -12.73
N ASP A 53 -11.94 0.39 -13.36
CA ASP A 53 -11.93 0.19 -14.82
C ASP A 53 -13.25 -0.39 -15.36
N ARG A 54 -14.12 -0.94 -14.49
CA ARG A 54 -15.47 -1.39 -14.88
C ARG A 54 -16.48 -0.24 -14.88
N GLY A 55 -16.04 0.98 -14.59
CA GLY A 55 -16.82 2.19 -14.69
C GLY A 55 -17.96 2.26 -13.69
N LYS A 56 -19.05 2.94 -14.09
CA LYS A 56 -20.19 3.27 -13.22
C LYS A 56 -20.83 2.04 -12.56
N SER A 57 -20.99 0.94 -13.30
CA SER A 57 -21.72 -0.25 -12.83
C SER A 57 -21.06 -0.94 -11.64
N ALA A 58 -19.73 -0.83 -11.48
CA ALA A 58 -19.02 -1.34 -10.31
C ALA A 58 -18.64 -0.24 -9.30
N THR A 59 -18.31 0.96 -9.80
CA THR A 59 -17.79 2.04 -8.94
C THR A 59 -18.88 2.70 -8.10
N TYR A 60 -20.07 2.94 -8.65
CA TYR A 60 -21.14 3.61 -7.89
C TYR A 60 -21.68 2.74 -6.74
N PRO A 61 -21.96 1.44 -6.93
CA PRO A 61 -22.31 0.58 -5.79
C PRO A 61 -21.23 0.55 -4.70
N LEU A 62 -19.95 0.62 -5.07
CA LEU A 62 -18.87 0.73 -4.10
C LEU A 62 -18.89 2.09 -3.37
N VAL A 63 -19.18 3.20 -4.07
CA VAL A 63 -19.36 4.52 -3.44
C VAL A 63 -20.47 4.46 -2.40
N ASP A 64 -21.64 3.93 -2.75
CA ASP A 64 -22.77 3.79 -1.82
C ASP A 64 -22.38 2.95 -0.58
N ALA A 65 -21.68 1.85 -0.79
CA ALA A 65 -21.18 1.00 0.29
C ALA A 65 -20.16 1.71 1.19
N ILE A 66 -19.24 2.49 0.61
CA ILE A 66 -18.27 3.30 1.36
C ILE A 66 -19.00 4.36 2.18
N VAL A 67 -19.94 5.10 1.59
CA VAL A 67 -20.72 6.15 2.26
C VAL A 67 -21.48 5.58 3.46
N ALA A 68 -22.13 4.42 3.30
CA ALA A 68 -22.77 3.73 4.41
C ALA A 68 -21.78 3.35 5.52
N ALA A 69 -20.55 2.96 5.17
CA ALA A 69 -19.50 2.59 6.12
C ALA A 69 -18.91 3.79 6.88
N LEU A 70 -18.97 5.01 6.32
CA LEU A 70 -18.44 6.23 6.96
C LEU A 70 -19.12 6.54 8.30
N ALA A 71 -20.37 6.09 8.50
CA ALA A 71 -21.09 6.26 9.76
C ALA A 71 -20.48 5.45 10.93
N LYS A 72 -19.64 4.45 10.63
CA LYS A 72 -19.12 3.49 11.63
C LYS A 72 -17.61 3.44 11.69
N PHE A 73 -16.92 3.73 10.59
CA PHE A 73 -15.49 3.45 10.46
C PHE A 73 -14.73 4.65 9.90
N LYS A 74 -13.53 4.87 10.45
CA LYS A 74 -12.53 5.75 9.85
C LYS A 74 -11.76 4.97 8.79
N LEU A 75 -11.86 5.40 7.54
CA LEU A 75 -11.33 4.67 6.39
C LEU A 75 -10.14 5.39 5.75
N VAL A 76 -9.09 4.64 5.45
CA VAL A 76 -8.02 5.04 4.53
C VAL A 76 -8.20 4.24 3.25
N ILE A 77 -8.56 4.91 2.16
CA ILE A 77 -8.91 4.28 0.89
C ILE A 77 -7.73 4.39 -0.07
N ALA A 78 -7.15 3.26 -0.46
CA ALA A 78 -6.02 3.19 -1.38
C ALA A 78 -6.49 2.63 -2.74
N THR A 79 -6.18 3.32 -3.84
CA THR A 79 -6.62 2.90 -5.18
C THR A 79 -5.55 2.10 -5.93
N GLY A 80 -6.00 1.14 -6.74
CA GLY A 80 -5.20 0.39 -7.72
C GLY A 80 -4.98 1.16 -9.03
N GLY A 81 -3.90 0.89 -9.77
CA GLY A 81 -3.66 1.54 -11.07
C GLY A 81 -4.48 1.02 -12.27
N GLY A 82 -4.79 -0.28 -12.32
CA GLY A 82 -5.68 -0.85 -13.35
C GLY A 82 -5.03 -1.17 -14.69
N ILE A 83 -5.81 -1.09 -15.77
CA ILE A 83 -5.41 -1.46 -17.14
C ILE A 83 -4.41 -0.48 -17.73
N ARG A 84 -4.53 0.82 -17.41
CA ARG A 84 -3.55 1.84 -17.85
C ARG A 84 -2.15 1.53 -17.34
N SER A 85 -2.05 1.03 -16.10
CA SER A 85 -0.76 0.57 -15.57
C SER A 85 -0.19 -0.61 -16.31
N ARG A 86 -1.00 -1.52 -16.83
CA ARG A 86 -0.51 -2.63 -17.66
C ARG A 86 0.00 -2.11 -19.00
N HIS A 87 -0.74 -1.20 -19.62
CA HIS A 87 -0.37 -0.59 -20.89
C HIS A 87 0.96 0.18 -20.79
N VAL A 88 1.07 1.12 -19.85
CA VAL A 88 2.30 1.92 -19.67
C VAL A 88 3.50 1.05 -19.28
N THR A 89 3.27 -0.01 -18.48
CA THR A 89 4.33 -0.98 -18.15
C THR A 89 4.77 -1.75 -19.40
N SER A 90 3.85 -2.16 -20.26
CA SER A 90 4.17 -2.85 -21.52
C SER A 90 5.07 -2.01 -22.42
N ILE A 91 4.71 -0.74 -22.63
CA ILE A 91 5.53 0.20 -23.42
C ILE A 91 6.89 0.41 -22.76
N GLY A 92 6.93 0.62 -21.45
CA GLY A 92 8.21 0.81 -20.75
C GLY A 92 9.13 -0.41 -20.83
N MET A 93 8.58 -1.62 -20.79
CA MET A 93 9.35 -2.85 -20.96
C MET A 93 9.88 -3.00 -22.39
N ASP A 94 9.07 -2.67 -23.40
CA ASP A 94 9.47 -2.67 -24.81
C ASP A 94 10.63 -1.69 -25.08
N LEU A 95 10.59 -0.53 -24.42
CA LEU A 95 11.66 0.47 -24.46
C LEU A 95 12.88 0.13 -23.59
N GLY A 96 12.89 -1.03 -22.90
CA GLY A 96 14.01 -1.45 -22.06
C GLY A 96 14.17 -0.67 -20.75
N LEU A 97 13.12 -0.03 -20.23
CA LEU A 97 13.18 0.77 -19.01
C LEU A 97 13.42 -0.11 -17.76
N PRO A 98 14.19 0.39 -16.78
CA PRO A 98 14.45 -0.34 -15.54
C PRO A 98 13.20 -0.38 -14.64
N THR A 99 13.15 -1.37 -13.74
CA THR A 99 12.02 -1.60 -12.83
C THR A 99 11.62 -0.36 -12.03
N GLY A 100 12.57 0.44 -11.55
CA GLY A 100 12.26 1.68 -10.83
C GLY A 100 11.48 2.71 -11.66
N VAL A 101 11.81 2.85 -12.95
CA VAL A 101 11.06 3.73 -13.86
C VAL A 101 9.66 3.17 -14.11
N LEU A 102 9.53 1.85 -14.26
CA LEU A 102 8.22 1.20 -14.39
C LEU A 102 7.36 1.39 -13.12
N ALA A 103 7.96 1.36 -11.93
CA ALA A 103 7.27 1.61 -10.68
C ALA A 103 6.75 3.06 -10.61
N GLN A 104 7.60 4.04 -10.96
CA GLN A 104 7.22 5.45 -11.00
C GLN A 104 6.02 5.71 -11.93
N LEU A 105 6.03 5.13 -13.14
CA LEU A 105 4.94 5.32 -14.11
C LEU A 105 3.59 4.82 -13.57
N ARG A 106 3.60 3.72 -12.80
CA ARG A 106 2.38 3.09 -12.29
C ARG A 106 1.73 3.86 -11.13
N ILE A 107 2.52 4.57 -10.32
CA ILE A 107 2.03 5.44 -9.24
C ILE A 107 1.02 6.45 -9.79
N ILE A 108 1.30 7.00 -10.98
CA ILE A 108 0.47 8.01 -11.65
C ILE A 108 -0.93 7.47 -11.97
N ASP A 109 -1.04 6.22 -12.41
CA ASP A 109 -2.34 5.62 -12.74
C ASP A 109 -3.20 5.39 -11.49
N ALA A 110 -2.57 4.92 -10.41
CA ALA A 110 -3.24 4.74 -9.13
C ALA A 110 -3.70 6.08 -8.56
N LEU A 111 -2.87 7.12 -8.66
CA LEU A 111 -3.21 8.49 -8.29
C LEU A 111 -4.39 9.02 -9.13
N GLY A 112 -4.38 8.80 -10.44
CA GLY A 112 -5.51 9.14 -11.31
C GLY A 112 -6.82 8.49 -10.84
N ASN A 113 -6.75 7.22 -10.45
CA ASN A 113 -7.91 6.52 -9.89
C ASN A 113 -8.32 7.03 -8.50
N ALA A 114 -7.37 7.53 -7.68
CA ALA A 114 -7.67 8.20 -6.42
C ALA A 114 -8.43 9.51 -6.66
N HIS A 115 -8.08 10.27 -7.69
CA HIS A 115 -8.81 11.48 -8.08
C HIS A 115 -10.24 11.17 -8.55
N LEU A 116 -10.43 10.15 -9.37
CA LEU A 116 -11.76 9.75 -9.83
C LEU A 116 -12.67 9.37 -8.64
N LEU A 117 -12.24 8.42 -7.81
CA LEU A 117 -13.03 7.95 -6.69
C LEU A 117 -13.17 9.02 -5.59
N GLY A 118 -12.11 9.80 -5.35
CA GLY A 118 -12.11 10.90 -4.39
C GLY A 118 -13.09 12.00 -4.78
N THR A 119 -13.23 12.30 -6.07
CA THR A 119 -14.22 13.27 -6.57
C THR A 119 -15.65 12.79 -6.31
N LEU A 120 -15.93 11.50 -6.52
CA LEU A 120 -17.25 10.92 -6.24
C LEU A 120 -17.58 10.92 -4.74
N LEU A 121 -16.56 10.81 -3.88
CA LEU A 121 -16.73 10.79 -2.42
C LEU A 121 -16.61 12.17 -1.76
N ALA A 122 -16.19 13.20 -2.49
CA ALA A 122 -16.00 14.55 -1.97
C ALA A 122 -17.28 15.17 -1.37
N PRO A 123 -18.49 14.98 -1.95
CA PRO A 123 -19.75 15.45 -1.33
C PRO A 123 -20.03 14.83 0.05
N HIS A 124 -19.37 13.72 0.39
CA HIS A 124 -19.48 13.03 1.66
C HIS A 124 -18.32 13.36 2.62
N GLY A 125 -17.52 14.38 2.30
CA GLY A 125 -16.43 14.87 3.14
C GLY A 125 -15.14 14.05 3.07
N VAL A 126 -15.02 13.11 2.14
CA VAL A 126 -13.79 12.31 1.96
C VAL A 126 -12.69 13.18 1.33
N VAL A 127 -11.49 13.15 1.92
CA VAL A 127 -10.37 14.00 1.52
C VAL A 127 -9.32 13.20 0.75
N ALA A 128 -9.02 13.62 -0.47
CA ALA A 128 -7.88 13.09 -1.22
C ALA A 128 -6.57 13.72 -0.72
N ILE A 129 -5.60 12.90 -0.34
CA ILE A 129 -4.30 13.35 0.16
C ILE A 129 -3.23 13.16 -0.94
N PRO A 130 -2.51 14.22 -1.33
CA PRO A 130 -1.36 14.11 -2.23
C PRO A 130 -0.28 13.17 -1.68
N PRO A 131 0.38 12.36 -2.53
CA PRO A 131 1.38 11.38 -2.08
C PRO A 131 2.49 11.97 -1.22
N GLU A 132 2.94 13.19 -1.54
CA GLU A 132 4.09 13.84 -0.93
C GLU A 132 3.88 14.18 0.55
N ILE A 133 2.62 14.35 0.97
CA ILE A 133 2.28 14.73 2.35
C ILE A 133 1.59 13.61 3.12
N LEU A 134 1.24 12.50 2.47
CA LEU A 134 0.48 11.40 3.06
C LEU A 134 1.13 10.88 4.35
N GLY A 135 2.43 10.62 4.33
CA GLY A 135 3.19 10.07 5.47
C GLY A 135 3.20 10.95 6.72
N HIS A 136 3.07 12.27 6.56
CA HIS A 136 3.14 13.20 7.68
C HIS A 136 1.76 13.69 8.12
N MET A 137 0.82 13.81 7.18
CA MET A 137 -0.47 14.44 7.39
C MET A 137 -1.64 13.47 7.54
N LEU A 138 -1.44 12.17 7.29
CA LEU A 138 -2.51 11.18 7.46
C LEU A 138 -3.17 11.26 8.85
N PRO A 139 -2.45 11.34 9.99
CA PRO A 139 -3.09 11.44 11.30
C PRO A 139 -3.96 12.69 11.47
N PHE A 140 -3.56 13.81 10.86
CA PHE A 140 -4.34 15.04 10.87
C PHE A 140 -5.62 14.88 10.04
N PHE A 141 -5.50 14.45 8.78
CA PHE A 141 -6.65 14.32 7.88
C PHE A 141 -7.67 13.30 8.36
N ILE A 142 -7.23 12.13 8.83
CA ILE A 142 -8.17 11.06 9.23
C ILE A 142 -8.93 11.37 10.51
N LYS A 143 -8.39 12.23 11.37
CA LYS A 143 -9.13 12.77 12.52
C LYS A 143 -10.18 13.79 12.08
N SER A 144 -9.84 14.66 11.13
CA SER A 144 -10.70 15.76 10.65
C SER A 144 -11.77 15.33 9.64
N ALA A 145 -11.53 14.27 8.86
CA ALA A 145 -12.43 13.78 7.82
C ALA A 145 -13.03 12.40 8.20
N PRO A 146 -14.21 12.03 7.67
CA PRO A 146 -14.77 10.68 7.87
C PRO A 146 -13.89 9.60 7.22
N ALA A 147 -13.27 9.90 6.09
CA ALA A 147 -12.29 9.05 5.42
C ALA A 147 -11.32 9.88 4.59
N VAL A 148 -10.23 9.25 4.19
CA VAL A 148 -9.24 9.81 3.27
C VAL A 148 -9.01 8.86 2.10
N ILE A 149 -8.54 9.38 0.98
CA ILE A 149 -8.19 8.60 -0.20
C ILE A 149 -6.79 8.94 -0.72
N CYS A 150 -6.04 7.94 -1.16
CA CYS A 150 -4.69 8.07 -1.68
C CYS A 150 -4.40 7.05 -2.79
N ASN A 151 -3.26 7.20 -3.48
CA ASN A 151 -2.74 6.14 -4.33
C ASN A 151 -2.32 4.93 -3.48
N GLY A 152 -2.46 3.72 -4.01
CA GLY A 152 -2.09 2.51 -3.28
C GLY A 152 -0.63 2.09 -3.45
N ASP A 153 0.09 2.62 -4.44
CA ASP A 153 1.47 2.19 -4.72
C ASP A 153 2.45 2.74 -3.66
N PRO A 154 3.46 1.95 -3.25
CA PRO A 154 4.45 2.39 -2.29
C PRO A 154 5.39 3.46 -2.88
N PRO A 155 5.99 4.32 -2.04
CA PRO A 155 6.86 5.41 -2.49
C PRO A 155 8.29 4.94 -2.86
N PHE A 156 8.45 3.70 -3.35
CA PHE A 156 9.76 3.20 -3.75
C PHE A 156 10.26 3.87 -5.04
N SER A 157 9.36 4.19 -5.98
CA SER A 157 9.71 4.95 -7.18
C SER A 157 10.95 4.35 -7.90
N ILE A 158 11.93 5.18 -8.25
CA ILE A 158 13.18 4.78 -8.91
C ILE A 158 14.08 3.88 -8.05
N TRP A 159 13.80 3.76 -6.74
CA TRP A 159 14.46 2.85 -5.80
C TRP A 159 13.74 1.51 -5.62
N GLU A 160 12.74 1.21 -6.46
CA GLU A 160 12.09 -0.11 -6.46
C GLU A 160 13.10 -1.26 -6.58
N HIS A 161 12.88 -2.29 -5.79
CA HIS A 161 13.70 -3.49 -5.82
C HIS A 161 13.43 -4.28 -7.10
N PRO A 162 14.47 -4.59 -7.90
CA PRO A 162 14.29 -5.46 -9.06
C PRO A 162 13.65 -6.79 -8.66
N PRO A 163 12.69 -7.31 -9.43
CA PRO A 163 12.10 -8.61 -9.13
C PRO A 163 13.11 -9.73 -9.37
N ARG A 164 12.90 -10.88 -8.71
CA ARG A 164 13.71 -12.09 -8.95
C ARG A 164 13.60 -12.60 -10.39
N VAL A 165 12.45 -12.38 -11.04
CA VAL A 165 12.17 -12.82 -12.41
C VAL A 165 11.49 -11.69 -13.19
N GLY A 166 11.96 -11.44 -14.41
CA GLY A 166 11.41 -10.43 -15.30
C GLY A 166 11.76 -8.99 -14.88
N ARG A 167 10.89 -8.03 -15.21
CA ARG A 167 11.09 -6.59 -14.91
C ARG A 167 9.90 -5.92 -14.23
N ILE A 168 8.77 -6.60 -14.09
CA ILE A 168 7.55 -6.02 -13.50
C ILE A 168 7.81 -5.68 -12.03
N PRO A 169 7.50 -4.45 -11.57
CA PRO A 169 7.63 -4.07 -10.16
C PRO A 169 6.93 -5.06 -9.22
N PRO A 170 7.67 -5.66 -8.26
CA PRO A 170 7.09 -6.64 -7.35
C PRO A 170 6.14 -5.97 -6.35
N HIS A 171 6.51 -4.78 -5.84
CA HIS A 171 5.67 -4.01 -4.93
C HIS A 171 4.75 -3.08 -5.72
N ARG A 172 3.44 -3.26 -5.51
CA ARG A 172 2.39 -2.49 -6.18
C ARG A 172 1.31 -2.13 -5.17
N THR A 173 0.17 -1.64 -5.67
CA THR A 173 -0.96 -1.20 -4.83
C THR A 173 -1.45 -2.12 -3.70
N ASP A 174 -1.33 -3.45 -3.84
CA ASP A 174 -1.65 -4.36 -2.72
C ASP A 174 -0.57 -4.28 -1.62
N ALA A 175 0.71 -4.25 -1.99
CA ALA A 175 1.83 -4.11 -1.07
C ALA A 175 1.90 -2.72 -0.42
N GLY A 176 1.71 -1.64 -1.19
CA GLY A 176 1.78 -0.28 -0.64
C GLY A 176 0.67 0.00 0.37
N SER A 177 -0.56 -0.42 0.09
CA SER A 177 -1.66 -0.30 1.06
C SER A 177 -1.48 -1.18 2.30
N PHE A 178 -0.89 -2.37 2.17
CA PHE A 178 -0.54 -3.22 3.31
C PHE A 178 0.55 -2.57 4.17
N LEU A 179 1.64 -2.08 3.56
CA LEU A 179 2.73 -1.39 4.27
C LEU A 179 2.22 -0.14 4.99
N LEU A 180 1.27 0.60 4.39
CA LEU A 180 0.61 1.71 5.07
C LEU A 180 -0.17 1.23 6.29
N ALA A 181 -0.98 0.17 6.15
CA ALA A 181 -1.75 -0.36 7.26
C ALA A 181 -0.86 -0.82 8.42
N GLU A 182 0.22 -1.52 8.10
CA GLU A 182 1.22 -2.00 9.06
C GLU A 182 1.95 -0.84 9.75
N CYS A 183 2.51 0.09 8.97
CA CYS A 183 3.28 1.23 9.48
C CYS A 183 2.46 2.07 10.48
N TYR A 184 1.20 2.32 10.18
CA TYR A 184 0.31 3.07 11.07
C TYR A 184 -0.34 2.22 12.17
N GLY A 185 -0.11 0.90 12.18
CA GLY A 185 -0.72 -0.02 13.12
C GLY A 185 -2.25 -0.02 13.04
N CYS A 186 -2.82 0.09 11.85
CA CYS A 186 -4.26 0.13 11.61
C CYS A 186 -4.97 -1.13 12.13
N ALA A 187 -6.29 -1.04 12.34
CA ALA A 187 -7.09 -2.15 12.87
C ALA A 187 -7.23 -3.32 11.88
N ASN A 188 -7.35 -3.00 10.59
CA ASN A 188 -7.59 -4.00 9.56
C ASN A 188 -7.15 -3.49 8.17
N HIS A 189 -6.83 -4.42 7.28
CA HIS A 189 -6.55 -4.17 5.86
C HIS A 189 -7.47 -5.05 5.01
N THR A 190 -8.23 -4.46 4.10
CA THR A 190 -9.21 -5.17 3.27
C THR A 190 -8.97 -4.90 1.80
N LEU A 191 -8.79 -5.96 1.01
CA LEU A 191 -8.64 -5.89 -0.44
C LEU A 191 -10.00 -6.04 -1.13
N ILE A 192 -10.45 -5.01 -1.84
CA ILE A 192 -11.69 -5.01 -2.61
C ILE A 192 -11.38 -5.39 -4.07
N LYS A 193 -11.89 -6.55 -4.48
CA LYS A 193 -11.63 -7.20 -5.79
C LYS A 193 -12.96 -7.58 -6.46
N ASP A 194 -12.89 -8.23 -7.62
CA ASP A 194 -14.05 -8.66 -8.43
C ASP A 194 -14.26 -10.18 -8.41
N VAL A 195 -13.82 -10.81 -7.33
CA VAL A 195 -14.00 -12.21 -6.99
C VAL A 195 -14.28 -12.28 -5.49
N ASP A 196 -14.97 -13.33 -5.04
CA ASP A 196 -15.44 -13.43 -3.66
C ASP A 196 -14.30 -13.59 -2.63
N GLY A 197 -13.12 -14.01 -3.09
CA GLY A 197 -11.92 -14.17 -2.27
C GLY A 197 -10.88 -15.01 -2.99
N LEU A 198 -10.21 -15.89 -2.25
CA LEU A 198 -9.22 -16.81 -2.81
C LEU A 198 -9.90 -18.10 -3.28
N TYR A 199 -9.36 -18.70 -4.34
CA TYR A 199 -9.78 -19.98 -4.89
C TYR A 199 -8.54 -20.83 -5.18
N GLU A 200 -8.71 -22.15 -5.29
CA GLU A 200 -7.63 -23.09 -5.65
C GLU A 200 -7.01 -22.83 -7.04
N ALA A 201 -7.78 -22.22 -7.95
CA ALA A 201 -7.35 -21.77 -9.27
C ALA A 201 -8.09 -20.48 -9.65
N ASP A 202 -7.67 -19.79 -10.72
CA ASP A 202 -8.37 -18.57 -11.17
C ASP A 202 -9.83 -18.92 -11.54
N PRO A 203 -10.83 -18.42 -10.77
CA PRO A 203 -12.22 -18.79 -10.97
C PRO A 203 -12.78 -18.28 -12.31
N LYS A 204 -12.12 -17.31 -12.97
CA LYS A 204 -12.53 -16.81 -14.29
C LYS A 204 -12.17 -17.78 -15.42
N THR A 205 -11.16 -18.63 -15.22
CA THR A 205 -10.75 -19.66 -16.19
C THR A 205 -11.09 -21.08 -15.72
N SER A 206 -11.40 -21.25 -14.44
CA SER A 206 -11.68 -22.55 -13.82
C SER A 206 -12.96 -22.46 -12.97
N PRO A 207 -14.16 -22.59 -13.57
CA PRO A 207 -15.44 -22.38 -12.87
C PRO A 207 -15.72 -23.36 -11.73
N LYS A 208 -15.00 -24.48 -11.67
CA LYS A 208 -15.12 -25.51 -10.61
C LYS A 208 -14.10 -25.34 -9.48
N ALA A 209 -13.27 -24.29 -9.51
CA ALA A 209 -12.29 -24.04 -8.46
C ALA A 209 -13.01 -23.85 -7.11
N ALA A 210 -12.53 -24.53 -6.06
CA ALA A 210 -13.12 -24.41 -4.74
C ALA A 210 -12.73 -23.07 -4.09
N PHE A 211 -13.70 -22.46 -3.39
CA PHE A 211 -13.49 -21.24 -2.62
C PHE A 211 -12.72 -21.53 -1.33
N ILE A 212 -11.71 -20.73 -1.05
CA ILE A 212 -10.87 -20.81 0.14
C ILE A 212 -11.27 -19.66 1.07
N LYS A 213 -11.98 -19.99 2.14
CA LYS A 213 -12.51 -19.01 3.10
C LYS A 213 -11.41 -18.37 3.94
N ASP A 214 -10.53 -19.19 4.49
CA ASP A 214 -9.46 -18.79 5.40
C ASP A 214 -8.19 -19.59 5.07
N ILE A 215 -7.03 -18.94 5.05
CA ILE A 215 -5.74 -19.58 4.77
C ILE A 215 -4.58 -18.78 5.40
N SER A 216 -3.54 -19.48 5.86
CA SER A 216 -2.28 -18.86 6.28
C SER A 216 -1.31 -18.64 5.12
N VAL A 217 -0.32 -17.76 5.32
CA VAL A 217 0.75 -17.55 4.32
C VAL A 217 1.57 -18.81 4.08
N THR A 218 1.74 -19.67 5.10
CA THR A 218 2.49 -20.93 4.99
C THR A 218 1.76 -21.92 4.09
N GLU A 219 0.44 -22.08 4.27
CA GLU A 219 -0.39 -22.96 3.43
C GLU A 219 -0.47 -22.44 1.99
N LEU A 220 -0.56 -21.12 1.79
CA LEU A 220 -0.60 -20.53 0.43
C LEU A 220 0.68 -20.77 -0.38
N LYS A 221 1.82 -21.01 0.29
CA LYS A 221 3.11 -21.25 -0.36
C LYS A 221 3.41 -22.73 -0.61
N ALA A 222 2.71 -23.62 0.09
CA ALA A 222 2.87 -25.07 -0.03
C ALA A 222 2.30 -25.55 -1.36
#